data_AF-A0A8X7CKS6-F1
#
_entry.id   AF-A0A8X7CKS6-F1
#
_cell.length_a   1.000
_cell.length_b   1.000
_cell.length_c   1.000
_cell.angle_alpha   90.00
_cell.angle_beta   90.00
_cell.angle_gamma   90.00
#
_symmetry.space_group_name_H-M   'P 1'
#
loop_
_entity.id
_entity.type
_entity.pdbx_description
1 polymer ?
#
loop_
_entity_poly.entity_id
_entity_poly.type
_entity_poly.pdbx_seq_one_letter_code
_entity_poly.pdbx_strand_id
1 'polypeptide(L)'
;VNSDGFTPLDIAVMIHDISMAKLLQSYGARESTRYRTKESKFSQLLSLVKEAERCVDDLTTCVLSAATSGSLSMALLKVRSFNELIYAMKYQKHI
;
A
#
# COMPACT_ATOMS: atom_id res chain seq x y z
N VAL A 1 -1.86 14.30 12.80
CA VAL A 1 -2.93 13.54 12.11
C VAL A 1 -2.28 12.71 11.01
N ASN A 2 -2.74 11.48 10.78
CA ASN A 2 -2.25 10.67 9.66
C ASN A 2 -2.85 11.16 8.31
N SER A 3 -2.48 10.50 7.22
CA SER A 3 -3.02 10.76 5.88
C SER A 3 -4.54 10.60 5.79
N ASP A 4 -5.12 9.72 6.61
CA ASP A 4 -6.55 9.44 6.64
C ASP A 4 -7.35 10.38 7.55
N GLY A 5 -6.69 11.36 8.17
CA GLY A 5 -7.32 12.38 9.00
C GLY A 5 -7.60 11.98 10.46
N PHE A 6 -7.07 10.84 10.93
CA PHE A 6 -7.14 10.42 12.32
C PHE A 6 -5.96 10.96 13.14
N THR A 7 -6.23 11.35 14.38
CA THR A 7 -5.19 11.62 15.38
C THR A 7 -4.76 10.31 16.05
N PRO A 8 -3.60 10.27 16.71
CA PRO A 8 -3.22 9.13 17.55
C PRO A 8 -4.28 8.79 18.61
N LEU A 9 -4.97 9.81 19.16
CA LEU A 9 -6.03 9.58 20.15
C LEU A 9 -7.27 8.94 19.52
N ASP A 10 -7.67 9.37 18.31
CA ASP A 10 -8.78 8.72 17.59
C ASP A 10 -8.51 7.23 17.41
N ILE A 11 -7.28 6.88 16.97
CA ILE A 11 -6.88 5.49 16.74
C ILE A 11 -6.91 4.71 18.06
N ALA A 12 -6.29 5.23 19.13
CA ALA A 12 -6.27 4.58 20.44
C ALA A 12 -7.70 4.28 20.96
N VAL A 13 -8.62 5.24 20.81
CA VAL A 13 -10.03 5.06 21.18
C VAL A 13 -10.71 4.02 20.29
N MET A 14 -10.49 4.05 18.98
CA MET A 14 -11.09 3.13 18.01
C MET A 14 -10.67 1.67 18.23
N ILE A 15 -9.42 1.44 18.63
CA ILE A 15 -8.90 0.08 18.91
C ILE A 15 -9.14 -0.37 20.36
N HIS A 16 -9.85 0.45 21.16
CA HIS A 16 -10.11 0.20 22.57
C HIS A 16 -8.84 0.09 23.45
N ASP A 17 -7.75 0.77 23.09
CA ASP A 17 -6.55 0.89 23.93
C ASP A 17 -6.73 2.02 24.95
N ILE A 18 -7.32 1.66 26.09
CA ILE A 18 -7.66 2.60 27.17
C ILE A 18 -6.40 3.22 27.77
N SER A 19 -5.33 2.45 27.91
CA SER A 19 -4.07 2.91 28.52
C SER A 19 -3.41 3.98 27.65
N MET A 20 -3.31 3.73 26.35
CA MET A 20 -2.79 4.68 25.39
C MET A 20 -3.67 5.93 25.29
N ALA A 21 -4.99 5.76 25.26
CA ALA A 21 -5.92 6.89 25.21
C ALA A 21 -5.76 7.82 26.43
N LYS A 22 -5.65 7.24 27.65
CA LYS A 22 -5.40 8.01 28.88
C LYS A 22 -4.04 8.71 28.86
N LEU A 23 -2.99 8.02 28.42
CA LEU A 23 -1.67 8.60 28.28
C LEU A 23 -1.71 9.82 27.34
N LEU A 24 -2.27 9.65 26.14
CA LEU A 24 -2.42 10.72 25.17
C LEU A 24 -3.22 11.91 25.72
N GLN A 25 -4.35 11.64 26.37
CA GLN A 25 -5.17 12.70 27.00
C GLN A 25 -4.41 13.44 28.11
N SER A 26 -3.60 12.74 28.93
CA SER A 26 -2.82 13.37 30.00
C SER A 26 -1.76 14.36 29.49
N TYR A 27 -1.31 14.19 28.24
CA TYR A 27 -0.42 15.11 27.54
C TYR A 27 -1.17 16.12 26.63
N GLY A 28 -2.49 16.22 26.77
CA GLY A 28 -3.29 17.21 26.05
C GLY A 28 -3.66 16.83 24.61
N ALA A 29 -3.52 15.56 24.22
CA ALA A 29 -3.99 15.10 22.93
C ALA A 29 -5.52 15.29 22.82
N ARG A 30 -5.98 15.62 21.61
CA ARG A 30 -7.39 15.84 21.29
C ARG A 30 -7.78 14.98 20.09
N GLU A 31 -9.03 14.56 20.06
CA GLU A 31 -9.61 13.88 18.91
C GLU A 31 -9.62 14.80 17.68
N SER A 32 -9.69 14.18 16.49
CA SER A 32 -9.81 14.91 15.23
C SER A 32 -11.12 15.70 15.18
N THR A 33 -11.05 16.94 14.67
CA THR A 33 -12.23 17.76 14.42
C THR A 33 -13.03 17.28 13.19
N ARG A 34 -12.43 16.44 12.33
CA ARG A 34 -13.04 15.94 11.10
C ARG A 34 -14.05 14.82 11.33
N TYR A 35 -13.77 13.90 12.24
CA TYR A 35 -14.57 12.70 12.48
C TYR A 35 -15.04 12.62 13.93
N ARG A 36 -15.89 13.56 14.34
CA ARG A 36 -16.31 13.70 15.75
C ARG A 36 -17.32 12.66 16.21
N THR A 37 -18.05 12.02 15.29
CA THR A 37 -19.05 11.00 15.62
C THR A 37 -18.56 9.61 15.24
N LYS A 38 -19.08 8.59 15.92
CA LYS A 38 -18.77 7.19 15.59
C LYS A 38 -19.16 6.86 14.15
N GLU A 39 -20.28 7.41 13.68
CA GLU A 39 -20.80 7.25 12.33
C GLU A 39 -19.87 7.88 11.29
N SER A 40 -19.32 9.07 11.58
CA SER A 40 -18.34 9.73 10.69
C SER A 40 -17.02 8.95 10.60
N LYS A 41 -16.54 8.40 11.73
CA LYS A 41 -15.35 7.54 11.77
C LYS A 41 -15.62 6.25 10.96
N PHE A 42 -16.78 5.64 11.12
CA PHE A 42 -17.19 4.44 10.37
C PHE A 42 -17.30 4.72 8.86
N SER A 43 -17.92 5.83 8.46
CA SER A 43 -18.04 6.22 7.06
C SER A 43 -16.67 6.42 6.40
N GLN A 44 -15.73 7.05 7.11
CA GLN A 44 -14.35 7.20 6.64
C GLN A 44 -13.65 5.84 6.47
N LEU A 45 -13.76 4.95 7.46
CA LEU A 45 -13.18 3.61 7.37
C LEU A 45 -13.76 2.82 6.18
N LEU A 46 -15.08 2.89 5.98
CA LEU A 46 -15.73 2.25 4.84
C LEU A 46 -15.23 2.82 3.50
N SER A 47 -15.00 4.13 3.42
CA SER A 47 -14.42 4.76 2.23
C SER A 47 -13.00 4.26 1.94
N LEU A 48 -12.17 4.13 2.97
CA LEU A 48 -10.80 3.60 2.85
C LEU A 48 -10.79 2.13 2.39
N VAL A 49 -11.71 1.31 2.90
CA VAL A 49 -11.86 -0.08 2.44
C VAL A 49 -12.20 -0.12 0.95
N LYS A 50 -13.19 0.67 0.52
CA LYS A 50 -13.57 0.74 -0.90
C LYS A 50 -12.44 1.25 -1.80
N GLU A 51 -11.60 2.16 -1.30
CA GLU A 51 -10.43 2.63 -2.03
C GLU A 51 -9.38 1.55 -2.18
N ALA A 52 -9.12 0.79 -1.11
CA ALA A 52 -8.19 -0.34 -1.16
C ALA A 52 -8.68 -1.42 -2.14
N GLU A 53 -9.98 -1.73 -2.14
CA GLU A 53 -10.60 -2.65 -3.11
C GLU A 53 -10.39 -2.17 -4.55
N ARG A 54 -10.68 -0.89 -4.84
CA ARG A 54 -10.42 -0.30 -6.16
C ARG A 54 -8.97 -0.39 -6.59
N CYS A 55 -8.03 -0.09 -5.68
CA CYS A 55 -6.60 -0.18 -5.97
C CYS A 55 -6.18 -1.61 -6.36
N VAL A 56 -6.78 -2.64 -5.76
CA VAL A 56 -6.54 -4.04 -6.13
C VAL A 56 -7.09 -4.35 -7.52
N ASP A 57 -8.28 -3.88 -7.84
CA ASP A 57 -8.91 -4.07 -9.16
C ASP A 57 -8.11 -3.37 -10.27
N ASP A 58 -7.68 -2.14 -10.03
CA ASP A 58 -6.87 -1.34 -10.96
C ASP A 58 -5.51 -2.02 -11.20
N LEU A 59 -4.86 -2.48 -10.12
CA LEU A 59 -3.60 -3.21 -10.22
C LEU A 59 -3.77 -4.52 -11.00
N THR A 60 -4.83 -5.28 -10.72
CA THR A 60 -5.15 -6.54 -11.43
C THR A 60 -5.34 -6.28 -12.92
N THR A 61 -6.09 -5.24 -13.26
CA THR A 61 -6.32 -4.82 -14.65
C THR A 61 -5.03 -4.41 -15.34
N CYS A 62 -4.17 -3.66 -14.64
CA CYS A 62 -2.86 -3.25 -15.15
C CYS A 62 -1.96 -4.45 -15.44
N VAL A 63 -1.89 -5.42 -14.51
CA VAL A 63 -1.09 -6.64 -14.66
C VAL A 63 -1.59 -7.50 -15.82
N LEU A 64 -2.90 -7.70 -15.93
CA LEU A 64 -3.51 -8.44 -17.05
C LEU A 64 -3.22 -7.77 -18.40
N SER A 65 -3.32 -6.43 -18.44
CA SER A 65 -3.02 -5.65 -19.64
C SER A 65 -1.53 -5.75 -20.01
N ALA A 66 -0.63 -5.69 -19.03
CA ALA A 66 0.81 -5.84 -19.26
C ALA A 66 1.19 -7.25 -19.75
N ALA A 67 0.50 -8.28 -19.25
CA ALA A 67 0.70 -9.66 -19.69
C ALA A 67 0.20 -9.89 -21.13
N THR A 68 -0.99 -9.39 -21.45
CA THR A 68 -1.63 -9.57 -22.77
C THR A 68 -1.04 -8.70 -23.87
N SER A 69 -0.52 -7.51 -23.53
CA SER A 69 0.16 -6.61 -24.49
C SER A 69 1.53 -7.10 -24.96
N GLY A 70 2.00 -8.26 -24.50
CA GLY A 70 3.31 -8.80 -24.83
C GLY A 70 4.49 -8.00 -24.25
N SER A 71 4.23 -6.86 -23.59
CA SER A 71 5.24 -6.02 -22.94
C SER A 71 6.05 -6.81 -21.91
N LEU A 72 5.37 -7.59 -21.07
CA LEU A 72 6.02 -8.47 -20.10
C LEU A 72 6.83 -9.58 -20.77
N SER A 73 6.27 -10.19 -21.83
CA SER A 73 6.94 -11.24 -22.61
C SER A 73 8.22 -10.71 -23.28
N MET A 74 8.15 -9.53 -23.90
CA MET A 74 9.30 -8.85 -24.52
C MET A 74 10.36 -8.47 -23.50
N ALA A 75 9.97 -7.98 -22.32
CA ALA A 75 10.90 -7.69 -21.23
C ALA A 75 11.61 -8.96 -20.74
N LEU A 76 10.89 -10.06 -20.55
CA LEU A 76 11.44 -11.35 -20.14
C LEU A 76 12.37 -11.96 -21.20
N LEU A 77 12.00 -11.88 -22.49
CA LEU A 77 12.86 -12.31 -23.58
C LEU A 77 14.16 -11.49 -23.62
N LYS A 78 14.09 -10.17 -23.40
CA LYS A 78 15.28 -9.32 -23.39
C LYS A 78 16.23 -9.65 -22.24
N VAL A 79 15.69 -9.93 -21.05
CA VAL A 79 16.48 -10.39 -19.89
C VAL A 79 17.12 -11.75 -20.17
N ARG A 80 16.38 -12.69 -20.77
CA ARG A 80 16.91 -14.00 -21.16
C ARG A 80 18.08 -13.85 -22.14
N SER A 81 17.90 -13.08 -23.20
CA SER A 81 18.95 -12.84 -24.20
C SER A 81 20.21 -12.20 -23.59
N PHE A 82 20.03 -11.27 -22.65
CA PHE A 82 21.14 -10.65 -21.94
C PHE A 82 21.90 -11.66 -21.06
N ASN A 83 21.21 -12.55 -20.36
CA ASN A 83 21.83 -13.58 -19.55
C ASN A 83 22.64 -14.57 -20.42
N GLU A 84 22.12 -14.97 -21.58
CA GLU A 84 22.86 -15.83 -22.53
C GLU A 84 24.18 -15.17 -22.99
N LEU A 85 24.15 -13.86 -23.28
CA LEU A 85 25.37 -13.11 -23.63
C LEU A 85 26.37 -13.07 -22.47
N ILE A 86 25.91 -12.84 -21.24
CA ILE A 86 26.76 -12.88 -20.04
C ILE A 86 27.43 -14.24 -19.90
N TYR A 87 26.68 -15.34 -20.09
CA TYR A 87 27.23 -16.68 -20.04
C TYR A 87 28.26 -16.93 -21.16
N ALA A 88 27.94 -16.56 -22.40
CA ALA A 88 28.86 -16.70 -23.53
C ALA A 88 30.18 -15.96 -23.31
N MET A 89 30.12 -14.71 -22.83
CA MET A 89 31.32 -13.92 -22.52
C MET A 89 32.16 -14.52 -21.39
N LYS A 90 31.52 -15.14 -20.39
CA LYS A 90 32.22 -15.77 -19.27
C LYS A 90 33.00 -17.02 -19.72
N TYR A 91 32.45 -17.80 -20.65
CA TYR A 91 33.08 -19.04 -21.12
C TYR A 91 34.01 -18.86 -22.33
N GLN A 92 33.91 -17.76 -23.08
CA GLN A 92 34.89 -17.45 -24.15
C GLN A 92 36.27 -17.02 -23.61
N LYS A 93 36.40 -16.65 -22.33
CA LYS A 93 37.65 -16.14 -21.76
C LYS A 93 38.65 -17.23 -21.32
N HIS A 94 38.36 -18.51 -21.61
CA HIS A 94 39.14 -19.68 -21.18
C HIS A 94 39.75 -20.50 -22.33
N ILE A 95 39.71 -19.99 -23.56
CA ILE A 95 40.44 -20.52 -24.73
C ILE A 95 41.49 -19.49 -25.13
#